data_AF-A0AAV5HLL5-F1
#
_entry.id   AF-A0AAV5HLL5-F1
#
_cell.length_a   1.000
_cell.length_b   1.000
_cell.length_c   1.000
_cell.angle_alpha   90.00
_cell.angle_beta   90.00
_cell.angle_gamma   90.00
#
_symmetry.space_group_name_H-M   'P 1'
#
loop_
_entity.id
_entity.type
_entity.pdbx_description
1 polymer ?
#
loop_
_entity_poly.entity_id
_entity_poly.type
_entity_poly.pdbx_seq_one_letter_code
_entity_poly.pdbx_strand_id
1 'polypeptide(L)'
;MASVPSKLYADDVSLVMVLLDTNPFFWSSSTLSFSQFLSHVLAFVNGLLTLNQLNQVVVIATGYNSCDYLFDSSSDTNRNFENGGMPAIYSSLLQRLDEFLTRDEQLGKEEAEGRIRSSLLSGSLSMALCYIQRVFRSGSLHPQPRVSISAAF
;
A
#
# COMPACT_ATOMS: atom_id res chain seq x y z
N MET A 1 -43.49 7.74 1.02
CA MET A 1 -42.54 7.40 -0.06
C MET A 1 -41.14 7.49 0.53
N ALA A 2 -40.54 6.35 0.88
CA ALA A 2 -39.17 6.32 1.38
C ALA A 2 -38.23 6.63 0.21
N SER A 3 -37.41 7.66 0.34
CA SER A 3 -36.36 7.99 -0.61
C SER A 3 -35.35 6.84 -0.66
N VAL A 4 -35.22 6.23 -1.83
CA VAL A 4 -34.16 5.25 -2.11
C VAL A 4 -32.82 5.97 -1.92
N PRO A 5 -31.93 5.52 -1.02
CA PRO A 5 -30.61 6.11 -0.92
C PRO A 5 -29.89 5.83 -2.23
N SER A 6 -29.50 6.89 -2.92
CA SER A 6 -28.86 6.88 -4.22
C SER A 6 -27.54 6.11 -4.15
N LYS A 7 -27.61 4.83 -4.51
CA LYS A 7 -26.47 3.93 -4.80
C LYS A 7 -25.67 4.36 -6.05
N LEU A 8 -25.82 5.61 -6.51
CA LEU A 8 -25.37 6.10 -7.80
C LEU A 8 -23.89 6.53 -7.83
N TYR A 9 -23.23 6.68 -6.68
CA TYR A 9 -21.80 7.06 -6.60
C TYR A 9 -20.88 5.95 -6.07
N ALA A 10 -21.43 4.83 -5.61
CA ALA A 10 -20.65 3.75 -5.01
C ALA A 10 -19.90 2.89 -6.06
N ASP A 11 -20.38 2.87 -7.31
CA ASP A 11 -19.78 2.04 -8.37
C ASP A 11 -18.54 2.66 -9.02
N ASP A 12 -18.32 3.97 -8.86
CA ASP A 12 -17.22 4.65 -9.55
C ASP A 12 -15.95 4.76 -8.71
N VAL A 13 -16.03 4.65 -7.38
CA VAL A 13 -14.88 4.87 -6.48
C VAL A 13 -14.26 3.52 -6.09
N SER A 14 -13.05 3.24 -6.58
CA SER A 14 -12.31 2.03 -6.19
C SER A 14 -11.31 2.33 -5.07
N LEU A 15 -11.29 1.48 -4.04
CA LEU A 15 -10.23 1.47 -3.04
C LEU A 15 -9.28 0.32 -3.38
N VAL A 16 -8.07 0.64 -3.84
CA VAL A 16 -7.05 -0.36 -4.18
C VAL A 16 -6.00 -0.39 -3.09
N MET A 17 -5.80 -1.56 -2.49
CA MET A 17 -4.67 -1.80 -1.60
C MET A 17 -3.61 -2.62 -2.29
N VAL A 18 -2.37 -2.13 -2.24
CA VAL A 18 -1.19 -2.78 -2.78
C VAL A 18 -0.33 -3.24 -1.62
N LEU A 19 -0.18 -4.56 -1.47
CA LEU A 19 0.78 -5.14 -0.53
C LEU A 19 2.10 -5.35 -1.27
N LEU A 20 3.14 -4.67 -0.80
CA LEU A 20 4.48 -4.69 -1.39
C LEU A 20 5.40 -5.55 -0.54
N ASP A 21 5.77 -6.73 -1.04
CA ASP A 21 6.78 -7.54 -0.36
C ASP A 21 8.18 -6.95 -0.52
N THR A 22 8.85 -6.73 0.60
CA THR A 22 10.18 -6.12 0.70
C THR A 22 11.22 -7.10 1.24
N ASN A 23 10.89 -8.39 1.35
CA ASN A 23 11.76 -9.40 1.91
C ASN A 23 13.08 -9.54 1.12
N PRO A 24 14.24 -9.21 1.73
CA PRO A 24 15.53 -9.22 1.04
C PRO A 24 15.97 -10.63 0.63
N PHE A 25 15.49 -11.69 1.31
CA PHE A 25 15.81 -13.08 0.96
C PHE A 25 15.20 -13.48 -0.39
N PHE A 26 14.04 -12.92 -0.72
CA PHE A 26 13.43 -13.15 -2.03
C PHE A 26 14.11 -12.31 -3.11
N TRP A 27 14.25 -11.00 -2.90
CA TRP A 27 14.80 -10.10 -3.91
C TRP A 27 16.26 -10.39 -4.25
N SER A 28 17.02 -11.03 -3.34
CA SER A 28 18.38 -11.50 -3.62
C SER A 28 18.45 -12.73 -4.54
N SER A 29 17.39 -13.53 -4.63
CA SER A 29 17.31 -14.71 -5.51
C SER A 29 16.46 -14.49 -6.77
N SER A 30 15.72 -13.38 -6.83
CA SER A 30 14.89 -13.00 -7.97
C SER A 30 15.74 -12.60 -9.19
N THR A 31 15.24 -12.93 -10.39
CA THR A 31 15.81 -12.49 -11.67
C THR A 31 15.51 -11.02 -11.97
N LEU A 32 14.49 -10.45 -11.31
CA LEU A 32 14.07 -9.07 -11.48
C LEU A 32 14.48 -8.24 -10.27
N SER A 33 15.18 -7.13 -10.53
CA SER A 33 15.63 -6.24 -9.46
C SER A 33 14.45 -5.57 -8.77
N PHE A 34 14.57 -5.35 -7.46
CA PHE A 34 13.55 -4.67 -6.68
C PHE A 34 13.21 -3.27 -7.21
N SER A 35 14.21 -2.54 -7.72
CA SER A 35 14.00 -1.21 -8.32
C SER A 35 13.15 -1.26 -9.60
N GLN A 36 13.37 -2.26 -10.46
CA GLN A 36 12.53 -2.48 -11.65
C GLN A 36 11.11 -2.86 -11.26
N PHE A 37 10.95 -3.78 -10.30
CA PHE A 37 9.66 -4.16 -9.76
C PHE A 37 8.88 -2.94 -9.25
N LEU A 38 9.53 -2.14 -8.41
CA LEU A 38 8.94 -0.94 -7.83
C LEU A 38 8.51 0.06 -8.91
N SER A 39 9.29 0.19 -9.98
CA SER A 39 8.93 1.02 -11.13
C SER A 39 7.65 0.52 -11.82
N HIS A 40 7.47 -0.80 -11.96
CA HIS A 40 6.23 -1.38 -12.50
C HIS A 40 5.03 -1.17 -11.58
N VAL A 41 5.19 -1.36 -10.26
CA VAL A 41 4.14 -1.10 -9.27
C VAL A 41 3.71 0.36 -9.31
N LEU A 42 4.66 1.29 -9.43
CA LEU A 42 4.37 2.72 -9.50
C LEU A 42 3.67 3.10 -10.80
N ALA A 43 4.09 2.53 -11.94
CA ALA A 43 3.36 2.69 -13.20
C ALA A 43 1.91 2.16 -13.10
N PHE A 44 1.70 1.03 -12.42
CA PHE A 44 0.37 0.46 -12.19
C PHE A 44 -0.49 1.38 -11.31
N VAL A 45 0.02 1.84 -10.17
CA VAL A 45 -0.68 2.77 -9.27
C VAL A 45 -1.03 4.06 -9.99
N ASN A 46 -0.09 4.63 -10.75
CA ASN A 46 -0.34 5.84 -11.54
C ASN A 46 -1.43 5.61 -12.61
N GLY A 47 -1.43 4.45 -13.25
CA GLY A 47 -2.49 4.06 -14.18
C GLY A 47 -3.86 4.03 -13.50
N LEU A 48 -3.97 3.45 -12.31
CA LEU A 48 -5.22 3.39 -11.54
C LEU A 48 -5.73 4.77 -11.14
N LEU A 49 -4.85 5.67 -10.70
CA LEU A 49 -5.20 7.04 -10.35
C LEU A 49 -5.61 7.87 -11.59
N THR A 50 -5.02 7.59 -12.75
CA THR A 50 -5.36 8.26 -14.02
C THR A 50 -6.72 7.81 -14.55
N LEU A 51 -7.11 6.56 -14.33
CA LEU A 51 -8.40 6.03 -14.77
C LEU A 51 -9.59 6.70 -14.04
N ASN A 52 -9.44 6.99 -12.76
CA ASN A 52 -10.42 7.78 -12.01
C ASN A 52 -9.73 8.50 -10.84
N GLN A 53 -9.85 9.83 -10.81
CA GLN A 53 -9.26 10.68 -9.77
C GLN A 53 -9.87 10.46 -8.38
N LEU A 54 -11.06 9.86 -8.31
CA LEU A 54 -11.68 9.45 -7.05
C LEU A 54 -11.13 8.13 -6.52
N ASN A 55 -10.36 7.38 -7.31
CA ASN A 55 -9.75 6.14 -6.84
C ASN A 55 -8.80 6.41 -5.68
N GLN A 56 -8.92 5.59 -4.65
CA GLN A 56 -8.06 5.64 -3.48
C GLN A 56 -7.06 4.51 -3.58
N VAL A 57 -5.80 4.82 -3.32
CA VAL A 57 -4.72 3.83 -3.30
C VAL A 57 -4.00 3.89 -1.97
N VAL A 58 -3.82 2.71 -1.38
CA VAL A 58 -3.02 2.52 -0.18
C VAL A 58 -1.94 1.49 -0.47
N VAL A 59 -0.69 1.81 -0.15
CA VAL A 59 0.45 0.92 -0.31
C VAL A 59 0.96 0.54 1.08
N ILE A 60 1.02 -0.76 1.34
CA ILE A 60 1.52 -1.33 2.59
C ILE A 60 2.80 -2.09 2.27
N ALA A 61 3.89 -1.80 2.98
CA ALA A 61 5.09 -2.60 2.94
C ALA A 61 4.92 -3.84 3.81
N THR A 62 5.33 -4.98 3.27
CA THR A 62 5.39 -6.26 3.96
C THR A 62 6.86 -6.63 4.07
N GLY A 63 7.44 -6.42 5.24
CA GLY A 63 8.78 -6.88 5.59
C GLY A 63 8.76 -8.27 6.20
N TYR A 64 9.91 -8.67 6.72
CA TYR A 64 10.04 -9.94 7.45
C TYR A 64 9.94 -9.75 8.98
N ASN A 65 10.15 -8.54 9.49
CA ASN A 65 9.96 -8.22 10.92
C ASN A 65 8.77 -7.30 11.18
N SER A 66 8.40 -6.47 10.22
CA SER A 66 7.33 -5.49 10.35
C SER A 66 6.52 -5.32 9.08
N CYS A 67 5.36 -4.67 9.20
CA CYS A 67 4.56 -4.20 8.09
C CYS A 67 4.01 -2.81 8.41
N ASP A 68 4.07 -1.89 7.45
CA ASP A 68 3.74 -0.47 7.69
C ASP A 68 3.13 0.19 6.44
N TYR A 69 2.42 1.30 6.63
CA TYR A 69 1.80 2.07 5.54
C TYR A 69 2.85 2.97 4.87
N LEU A 70 3.17 2.68 3.61
CA LEU A 70 4.07 3.51 2.81
C LEU A 70 3.33 4.71 2.20
N PHE A 71 2.10 4.50 1.76
CA PHE A 71 1.33 5.52 1.09
C PHE A 71 -0.17 5.35 1.35
N ASP A 72 -0.85 6.48 1.54
CA ASP A 72 -2.30 6.55 1.70
C ASP A 72 -2.80 7.83 1.03
N SER A 73 -3.51 7.69 -0.08
CA SER A 73 -4.08 8.81 -0.85
C SER A 73 -5.19 9.56 -0.11
N SER A 74 -5.80 8.94 0.92
CA SER A 74 -6.91 9.53 1.68
C SER A 74 -6.46 10.31 2.92
N SER A 75 -5.21 10.13 3.36
CA SER A 75 -4.64 10.81 4.52
C SER A 75 -4.40 12.31 4.24
N ASP A 76 -4.81 13.19 5.18
CA ASP A 76 -4.62 14.64 5.07
C ASP A 76 -3.12 15.04 4.95
N THR A 77 -2.21 14.21 5.45
CA THR A 77 -0.75 14.37 5.27
C THR A 77 -0.35 14.38 3.78
N ASN A 78 -1.05 13.62 2.93
CA ASN A 78 -0.81 13.58 1.48
C ASN A 78 -1.61 14.64 0.70
N ARG A 79 -2.59 15.32 1.31
CA ARG A 79 -3.32 16.44 0.66
C ARG A 79 -2.51 17.73 0.58
N ASN A 80 -1.52 17.92 1.45
CA ASN A 80 -0.53 18.99 1.31
C ASN A 80 0.33 18.87 0.03
N PHE A 81 0.24 17.75 -0.70
CA PHE A 81 0.93 17.55 -1.98
C PHE A 81 0.15 18.08 -3.19
N GLU A 82 -1.04 18.66 -3.02
CA GLU A 82 -1.76 19.32 -4.12
C GLU A 82 -0.94 20.46 -4.78
N ASN A 83 0.16 20.91 -4.16
CA ASN A 83 1.07 21.92 -4.71
C ASN A 83 2.37 21.36 -5.32
N GLY A 84 2.63 20.05 -5.20
CA GLY A 84 3.81 19.38 -5.76
C GLY A 84 3.34 18.28 -6.70
N GLY A 85 3.55 18.45 -8.00
CA GLY A 85 3.09 17.48 -9.00
C GLY A 85 3.54 16.04 -8.72
N MET A 86 3.00 15.08 -9.48
CA MET A 86 3.28 13.64 -9.42
C MET A 86 4.72 13.21 -9.05
N PRO A 87 5.81 13.92 -9.45
CA PRO A 87 7.17 13.58 -8.99
C PRO A 87 7.36 13.62 -7.46
N ALA A 88 6.67 14.48 -6.73
CA ALA A 88 6.84 14.65 -5.28
C ALA A 88 6.29 13.47 -4.47
N ILE A 89 5.21 12.85 -4.95
CA ILE A 89 4.60 11.65 -4.34
C ILE A 89 5.53 10.44 -4.52
N TYR A 90 6.18 10.34 -5.68
CA TYR A 90 7.15 9.28 -5.95
C TYR A 90 8.36 9.38 -5.01
N SER A 91 8.92 10.58 -4.86
CA SER A 91 10.07 10.79 -3.97
C SER A 91 9.74 10.51 -2.51
N SER A 92 8.54 10.87 -2.04
CA SER A 92 8.14 10.64 -0.64
C SER A 92 7.85 9.16 -0.37
N LEU A 93 7.27 8.44 -1.33
CA LEU A 93 7.07 6.99 -1.23
C LEU A 93 8.41 6.26 -1.18
N LEU A 94 9.36 6.63 -2.05
CA LEU A 94 10.70 6.05 -2.01
C LEU A 94 11.41 6.33 -0.68
N GLN A 95 11.31 7.56 -0.17
CA GLN A 95 11.89 7.92 1.12
C GLN A 95 11.30 7.08 2.25
N ARG A 96 9.96 6.96 2.32
CA ARG A 96 9.29 6.13 3.33
C ARG A 96 9.65 4.65 3.23
N LEU A 97 9.84 4.18 2.00
CA LEU A 97 10.26 2.80 1.74
C LEU A 97 11.69 2.57 2.25
N ASP A 98 12.61 3.49 2.01
CA ASP A 98 13.99 3.41 2.50
C ASP A 98 14.07 3.47 4.03
N GLU A 99 13.29 4.38 4.64
CA GLU A 99 13.11 4.46 6.09
C GLU A 99 12.53 3.15 6.67
N PHE A 100 11.56 2.54 5.98
CA PHE A 100 10.97 1.27 6.37
C PHE A 100 11.99 0.13 6.28
N LEU A 101 12.75 0.01 5.18
CA LEU A 101 13.77 -1.02 5.01
C LEU A 101 14.86 -0.93 6.07
N THR A 102 15.34 0.29 6.34
CA THR A 102 16.35 0.53 7.38
C THR A 102 15.84 0.12 8.76
N ARG A 103 14.58 0.41 9.07
CA ARG A 103 13.93 0.03 10.33
C ARG A 103 13.73 -1.49 10.43
N ASP A 104 13.27 -2.12 9.37
CA ASP A 104 13.04 -3.57 9.32
C ASP A 104 14.35 -4.34 9.52
N GLU A 105 15.46 -3.85 8.94
CA GLU A 105 16.79 -4.43 9.13
C GLU A 105 17.30 -4.28 10.58
N GLN A 106 17.10 -3.10 11.20
CA GLN A 106 17.49 -2.86 12.59
C GLN A 106 16.77 -3.81 13.56
N LEU A 107 15.45 -3.97 13.38
CA LEU A 107 14.65 -4.91 14.17
C LEU A 107 15.13 -6.36 14.01
N GLY A 108 15.61 -6.72 12.80
CA GLY A 108 16.14 -8.06 12.53
C GLY A 108 17.47 -8.38 13.21
N LYS A 109 18.27 -7.36 13.57
CA LYS A 109 19.54 -7.54 14.29
C LYS A 109 19.33 -7.77 15.79
N GLU A 110 18.22 -7.30 16.35
CA GLU A 110 17.86 -7.49 17.75
C GLU A 110 17.25 -8.88 18.04
N GLU A 111 16.59 -9.50 17.04
CA GLU A 111 15.84 -10.77 17.18
C GLU A 111 16.53 -12.00 16.54
N ALA A 112 17.86 -12.02 16.46
CA ALA A 112 18.66 -12.90 15.59
C ALA A 112 18.61 -14.43 15.84
N GLU A 113 17.81 -14.96 16.78
CA GLU A 113 17.73 -16.40 17.03
C GLU A 113 16.32 -16.97 16.77
N GLY A 114 16.13 -17.56 15.59
CA GLY A 114 15.10 -18.58 15.37
C GLY A 114 13.85 -18.18 14.57
N ARG A 115 13.74 -16.97 14.02
CA ARG A 115 12.56 -16.61 13.20
C ARG A 115 12.59 -17.23 11.81
N ILE A 116 11.40 -17.67 11.37
CA ILE A 116 11.15 -18.19 10.03
C ILE A 116 11.38 -17.06 9.03
N ARG A 117 12.13 -17.32 7.95
CA ARG A 117 12.46 -16.37 6.86
C ARG A 117 11.28 -16.05 5.93
N SER A 118 10.08 -15.95 6.48
CA SER A 118 8.84 -15.71 5.74
C SER A 118 8.40 -14.26 5.90
N SER A 119 7.92 -13.66 4.81
CA SER A 119 7.30 -12.33 4.83
C SER A 119 6.06 -12.34 5.73
N LEU A 120 5.79 -11.23 6.45
CA LEU A 120 4.63 -11.06 7.33
C LEU A 120 3.33 -10.79 6.56
N LEU A 121 3.04 -11.63 5.56
CA LEU A 121 1.90 -11.46 4.67
C LEU A 121 0.57 -11.46 5.44
N SER A 122 0.41 -12.34 6.43
CA SER A 122 -0.78 -12.38 7.30
C SER A 122 -0.99 -11.09 8.10
N GLY A 123 0.10 -10.46 8.57
CA GLY A 123 0.07 -9.17 9.26
C GLY A 123 -0.38 -8.06 8.33
N SER A 124 0.25 -7.96 7.15
CA SER A 124 -0.10 -6.94 6.15
C SER A 124 -1.55 -7.07 5.64
N LEU A 125 -2.04 -8.30 5.43
CA LEU A 125 -3.44 -8.57 5.07
C LEU A 125 -4.41 -8.15 6.19
N SER A 126 -4.06 -8.40 7.44
CA SER A 126 -4.88 -8.00 8.58
C SER A 126 -4.97 -6.48 8.69
N MET A 127 -3.84 -5.77 8.52
CA MET A 127 -3.82 -4.30 8.45
C MET A 127 -4.70 -3.79 7.32
N ALA A 128 -4.56 -4.38 6.13
CA ALA A 128 -5.38 -4.11 4.98
C ALA A 128 -6.89 -4.23 5.29
N LEU A 129 -7.33 -5.37 5.81
CA LEU A 129 -8.75 -5.60 6.11
C LEU A 129 -9.28 -4.65 7.18
N CYS A 130 -8.48 -4.38 8.23
CA CYS A 130 -8.82 -3.37 9.24
C CYS A 130 -8.93 -1.97 8.64
N TYR A 131 -8.06 -1.63 7.70
CA TYR A 131 -8.11 -0.35 6.98
C TYR A 131 -9.39 -0.22 6.16
N ILE A 132 -9.73 -1.24 5.37
CA ILE A 132 -10.99 -1.29 4.62
C ILE A 132 -12.17 -1.07 5.58
N GLN A 133 -12.24 -1.85 6.67
CA GLN A 133 -13.34 -1.71 7.64
C GLN A 133 -13.41 -0.30 8.24
N ARG A 134 -12.26 0.33 8.51
CA ARG A 134 -12.22 1.72 8.98
C ARG A 134 -12.80 2.68 7.95
N VAL A 135 -12.39 2.57 6.67
CA VAL A 135 -12.92 3.41 5.58
C VAL A 135 -14.44 3.25 5.44
N PHE A 136 -14.94 2.01 5.49
CA PHE A 136 -16.38 1.72 5.44
C PHE A 136 -17.17 2.31 6.63
N ARG A 137 -16.54 2.43 7.81
CA ARG A 137 -17.19 2.98 9.01
C ARG A 137 -17.09 4.50 9.11
N SER A 138 -16.06 5.11 8.52
CA SER A 138 -15.78 6.54 8.63
C SER A 138 -16.20 7.35 7.40
N GLY A 139 -16.38 6.72 6.24
CA GLY A 139 -16.66 7.39 4.98
C GLY A 139 -18.15 7.63 4.70
N SER A 140 -18.46 8.73 3.99
CA SER A 140 -19.76 8.93 3.33
C SER A 140 -19.85 8.17 1.98
N LEU A 141 -18.69 7.84 1.41
CA LEU A 141 -18.53 7.05 0.20
C LEU A 141 -18.21 5.60 0.56
N HIS A 142 -18.86 4.66 -0.11
CA HIS A 142 -18.65 3.22 0.05
C HIS A 142 -17.89 2.70 -1.19
N PRO A 143 -16.55 2.81 -1.24
CA PRO A 143 -15.80 2.39 -2.40
C PRO A 143 -15.82 0.86 -2.54
N GLN A 144 -15.67 0.36 -3.77
CA GLN A 144 -15.44 -1.07 -3.99
C GLN A 144 -13.98 -1.41 -3.62
N PRO A 145 -13.72 -2.22 -2.56
CA PRO A 145 -12.37 -2.55 -2.15
C PRO A 145 -11.79 -3.65 -3.03
N ARG A 146 -10.55 -3.46 -3.50
CA ARG A 146 -9.77 -4.45 -4.25
C ARG A 146 -8.39 -4.58 -3.60
N VAL A 147 -8.02 -5.78 -3.20
CA VAL A 147 -6.69 -6.05 -2.64
C VAL A 147 -5.82 -6.68 -3.73
N SER A 148 -4.77 -5.98 -4.12
CA SER A 148 -3.71 -6.48 -5.00
C SER A 148 -2.53 -6.91 -4.14
N ILE A 149 -2.20 -8.19 -4.20
CA ILE A 149 -1.09 -8.76 -3.45
C ILE A 149 0.08 -8.90 -4.41
N SER A 150 1.17 -8.20 -4.14
CA SER A 150 2.44 -8.44 -4.81
C SER A 150 3.39 -9.11 -3.81
N ALA A 151 3.15 -10.41 -3.62
CA ALA A 151 3.89 -11.25 -2.71
C ALA A 151 4.98 -12.02 -3.46
N ALA A 152 6.13 -12.10 -2.80
CA ALA A 152 7.18 -13.04 -3.11
C ALA A 152 6.77 -14.44 -2.62
N PHE A 153 6.69 -15.43 -3.51
CA PHE A 153 6.50 -16.84 -3.15
C PHE A 153 7.75 -17.65 -3.52
#